data_AF-A0A365Y967-F1
#
_entry.id   AF-A0A365Y967-F1
#
_cell.length_a   1.000
_cell.length_b   1.000
_cell.length_c   1.000
_cell.angle_alpha   90.00
_cell.angle_beta   90.00
_cell.angle_gamma   90.00
#
_symmetry.space_group_name_H-M   'P 1'
#
loop_
_entity.id
_entity.type
_entity.pdbx_description
1 polymer ?
#
loop_
_entity_poly.entity_id
_entity_poly.type
_entity_poly.pdbx_seq_one_letter_code
_entity_poly.pdbx_strand_id
1 'polypeptide(L)'
;MDKPELAIILEGKSALRQRIILWGRGPASTNESDGETLSDGSPDPDAELTFQERKQKARDGVGAEPQIEVFFRIADHEDLGIFKFQTGSWSMAQDLARDNAENELAHYVDASRSGKVKANLKLEAVEFAAKSSPRAGQLVSYTQPVLEIKGAA
;
A
#
# COMPACT_ATOMS: atom_id res chain seq x y z
N MET A 1 -17.70 -15.19 -7.95
CA MET A 1 -17.18 -14.12 -8.82
C MET A 1 -15.70 -14.38 -9.00
N ASP A 2 -15.22 -14.34 -10.23
CA ASP A 2 -13.79 -14.42 -10.52
C ASP A 2 -13.09 -13.26 -9.79
N LYS A 3 -12.02 -13.54 -9.05
CA LYS A 3 -11.25 -12.49 -8.38
C LYS A 3 -10.38 -11.83 -9.44
N PRO A 4 -10.50 -10.52 -9.71
CA PRO A 4 -9.66 -9.89 -10.72
C PRO A 4 -8.22 -9.89 -10.20
N GLU A 5 -7.37 -10.64 -10.88
CA GLU A 5 -5.94 -10.82 -10.61
C GLU A 5 -5.18 -10.57 -11.90
N LEU A 6 -4.04 -9.88 -11.78
CA LEU A 6 -3.17 -9.52 -12.87
C LEU A 6 -1.72 -9.90 -12.53
N ALA A 7 -1.10 -10.71 -13.39
CA ALA A 7 0.32 -10.97 -13.33
C ALA A 7 1.09 -9.74 -13.85
N ILE A 8 2.02 -9.24 -13.03
CA ILE A 8 2.73 -7.99 -13.28
C ILE A 8 4.24 -8.15 -13.10
N ILE A 9 4.98 -7.21 -13.70
CA ILE A 9 6.41 -7.04 -13.54
C ILE A 9 6.68 -5.72 -12.83
N LEU A 10 7.41 -5.79 -11.72
CA LEU A 10 7.96 -4.65 -10.99
C LEU A 10 9.40 -4.43 -11.44
N GLU A 11 9.71 -3.22 -11.93
CA GLU A 11 11.05 -2.86 -12.40
C GLU A 11 11.77 -1.98 -11.37
N GLY A 12 12.76 -2.55 -10.69
CA GLY A 12 13.58 -1.85 -9.71
C GLY A 12 12.89 -1.58 -8.37
N LYS A 13 13.68 -1.07 -7.41
CA LYS A 13 13.25 -0.86 -6.01
C LYS A 13 12.16 0.21 -5.87
N SER A 14 12.10 1.16 -6.80
CA SER A 14 11.12 2.25 -6.78
C SER A 14 9.75 1.88 -7.36
N ALA A 15 9.56 0.62 -7.78
CA ALA A 15 8.30 0.13 -8.35
C ALA A 15 7.19 0.04 -7.30
N LEU A 16 7.53 -0.09 -6.02
CA LEU A 16 6.61 0.06 -4.89
C LEU A 16 7.00 1.30 -4.11
N ARG A 17 6.02 2.14 -3.79
CA ARG A 17 6.19 3.28 -2.87
C ARG A 17 5.09 3.27 -1.84
N GLN A 18 5.47 3.37 -0.58
CA GLN A 18 4.56 3.50 0.55
C GLN A 18 4.82 4.82 1.26
N ARG A 19 3.77 5.62 1.42
CA ARG A 19 3.83 6.91 2.10
C ARG A 19 2.59 7.07 2.99
N ILE A 20 2.74 7.76 4.11
CA ILE A 20 1.63 8.29 4.88
C ILE A 20 1.58 9.79 4.61
N ILE A 21 0.49 10.29 4.03
CA ILE A 21 0.42 11.66 3.53
C ILE A 21 -0.85 12.37 3.99
N LEU A 22 -0.69 13.53 4.61
CA LEU A 22 -1.78 14.49 4.77
C LEU A 22 -1.64 15.53 3.65
N TRP A 23 -2.59 15.52 2.72
CA TRP A 23 -2.73 16.59 1.75
C TRP A 23 -3.44 17.78 2.41
N GLY A 24 -2.68 18.84 2.69
CA GLY A 24 -3.23 20.08 3.23
C GLY A 24 -4.31 20.68 2.33
N ARG A 25 -5.28 21.36 2.94
CA ARG A 25 -6.25 22.21 2.22
C ARG A 25 -5.66 23.61 2.08
N GLY A 26 -4.67 23.78 1.20
CA GLY A 26 -4.03 25.07 0.92
C GLY A 26 -2.62 24.93 0.32
N PRO A 27 -1.96 26.06 -0.02
CA PRO A 27 -0.67 26.07 -0.73
C PRO A 27 0.53 25.57 0.09
N ALA A 28 0.35 25.23 1.37
CA ALA A 28 1.42 24.75 2.24
C ALA A 28 0.87 23.78 3.29
N SER A 29 1.04 22.47 3.06
CA SER A 29 1.30 21.43 4.07
C SER A 29 0.99 20.06 3.45
N THR A 30 1.94 19.52 2.71
CA THR A 30 2.02 18.07 2.52
C THR A 30 2.82 17.55 3.70
N ASN A 31 2.16 16.89 4.66
CA ASN A 31 2.89 16.14 5.69
C ASN A 31 3.06 14.72 5.17
N GLU A 32 4.19 14.46 4.54
CA GLU A 32 4.61 13.13 4.14
C GLU A 32 5.46 12.52 5.26
N SER A 33 5.16 11.27 5.63
CA SER A 33 5.88 10.52 6.67
C SER A 33 5.98 9.04 6.30
N ASP A 34 6.90 8.34 6.96
CA ASP A 34 7.00 6.88 6.96
C ASP A 34 6.20 6.23 8.11
N GLY A 35 5.48 7.04 8.91
CA GLY A 35 4.75 6.61 10.10
C GLY A 35 5.49 6.85 11.42
N GLU A 36 6.80 7.12 11.37
CA GLU A 36 7.62 7.46 12.54
C GLU A 36 8.21 8.88 12.42
N THR A 37 8.64 9.25 11.21
CA THR A 37 9.35 10.49 10.90
C THR A 37 8.74 11.15 9.67
N LEU A 38 8.60 12.48 9.70
CA LEU A 38 8.21 13.29 8.55
C LEU A 38 9.39 13.41 7.56
N SER A 39 9.10 13.77 6.31
CA SER A 39 10.14 13.96 5.28
C SER A 39 11.17 15.05 5.60
N ASP A 40 10.88 15.96 6.53
CA ASP A 40 11.82 16.97 7.01
C ASP A 40 12.72 16.48 8.17
N GLY A 41 12.57 15.23 8.60
CA GLY A 41 13.32 14.60 9.67
C GLY A 41 12.75 14.84 11.07
N SER A 42 11.64 15.58 11.21
CA SER A 42 10.95 15.72 12.50
C SER A 42 10.07 14.50 12.82
N PRO A 43 9.77 14.20 14.09
CA PRO A 43 8.89 13.08 14.44
C PRO A 43 7.49 13.25 13.85
N ASP A 44 6.88 12.16 13.39
CA ASP A 44 5.49 12.15 12.98
C ASP A 44 4.61 12.45 14.22
N PRO A 45 3.76 13.51 14.20
CA PRO A 45 2.94 13.90 15.34
C PRO A 45 1.91 12.83 15.74
N ASP A 46 1.63 11.88 14.85
CA ASP A 46 0.72 10.77 15.03
C ASP A 46 1.45 9.42 15.22
N ALA A 47 2.77 9.41 15.45
CA ALA A 47 3.55 8.18 15.64
C ALA A 47 3.07 7.33 16.84
N GLU A 48 2.65 7.98 17.93
CA GLU A 48 2.15 7.32 19.15
C GLU A 48 0.71 6.81 19.03
N LEU A 49 -0.01 7.21 17.97
CA LEU A 49 -1.40 6.82 17.78
C LEU A 49 -1.52 5.38 17.30
N THR A 50 -2.54 4.69 17.80
CA THR A 50 -2.90 3.39 17.25
C THR A 50 -3.36 3.52 15.79
N PHE A 51 -3.27 2.42 15.04
CA PHE A 51 -3.76 2.35 13.67
C PHE A 51 -5.23 2.77 13.52
N GLN A 52 -6.08 2.45 14.50
CA GLN A 52 -7.49 2.84 14.45
C GLN A 52 -7.68 4.35 14.68
N GLU A 53 -6.90 4.97 15.57
CA GLU A 53 -6.92 6.41 15.80
C GLU A 53 -6.42 7.17 14.57
N ARG A 54 -5.31 6.73 13.95
CA ARG A 54 -4.81 7.28 12.68
C ARG A 54 -5.86 7.21 11.57
N LYS A 55 -6.46 6.04 11.39
CA LYS A 55 -7.54 5.82 10.41
C LYS A 55 -8.75 6.71 10.68
N GLN A 56 -9.09 6.97 11.94
CA GLN A 56 -10.18 7.86 12.29
C GLN A 56 -9.84 9.32 11.98
N LYS A 57 -8.66 9.83 12.37
CA LYS A 57 -8.21 11.19 12.02
C LYS A 57 -8.17 11.43 10.51
N ALA A 58 -7.71 10.44 9.74
CA ALA A 58 -7.73 10.49 8.28
C ALA A 58 -9.15 10.60 7.73
N ARG A 59 -10.10 9.80 8.26
CA ARG A 59 -11.53 9.91 7.91
C ARG A 59 -12.12 11.27 8.25
N ASP A 60 -11.69 11.85 9.36
CA ASP A 60 -12.11 13.18 9.81
C ASP A 60 -11.44 14.31 8.97
N GLY A 61 -10.55 13.95 8.05
CA GLY A 61 -9.88 14.87 7.12
C GLY A 61 -8.76 15.71 7.75
N VAL A 62 -8.29 15.30 8.93
CA VAL A 62 -7.26 16.02 9.71
C VAL A 62 -6.01 15.17 9.98
N GLY A 63 -6.03 13.90 9.59
CA GLY A 63 -4.92 12.96 9.72
C GLY A 63 -4.38 12.53 8.35
N ALA A 64 -3.11 12.15 8.33
CA ALA A 64 -2.49 11.58 7.15
C ALA A 64 -3.07 10.19 6.82
N GLU A 65 -3.13 9.85 5.54
CA GLU A 65 -3.61 8.57 5.05
C GLU A 65 -2.56 7.86 4.19
N PRO A 66 -2.62 6.52 4.05
CA PRO A 66 -1.75 5.81 3.14
C PRO A 66 -1.87 6.34 1.71
N GLN A 67 -0.74 6.42 1.04
CA GLN A 67 -0.63 6.56 -0.40
C GLN A 67 0.36 5.51 -0.87
N ILE A 68 -0.19 4.44 -1.43
CA ILE A 68 0.56 3.34 -1.99
C ILE A 68 0.53 3.47 -3.50
N GLU A 69 1.70 3.42 -4.12
CA GLU A 69 1.86 3.44 -5.57
C GLU A 69 2.62 2.19 -6.02
N VAL A 70 2.03 1.47 -6.97
CA VAL A 70 2.65 0.33 -7.64
C VAL A 70 2.82 0.67 -9.11
N PHE A 71 4.06 0.79 -9.55
CA PHE A 71 4.44 0.97 -10.94
C PHE A 71 4.79 -0.38 -11.54
N PHE A 72 4.14 -0.76 -12.63
CA PHE A 72 4.27 -2.12 -13.15
C PHE A 72 4.07 -2.20 -14.66
N ARG A 73 4.52 -3.30 -15.25
CA ARG A 73 4.13 -3.75 -16.59
C ARG A 73 3.25 -4.99 -16.48
N ILE A 74 2.41 -5.23 -17.48
CA ILE A 74 1.64 -6.48 -17.55
C ILE A 74 2.61 -7.59 -17.99
N ALA A 75 2.67 -8.70 -17.25
CA ALA A 75 3.71 -9.72 -17.47
C ALA A 75 3.69 -10.32 -18.89
N ASP A 76 2.50 -10.57 -19.45
CA ASP A 76 2.36 -11.12 -20.80
C ASP A 76 2.45 -10.06 -21.91
N HIS A 77 2.47 -8.77 -21.56
CA HIS A 77 2.39 -7.64 -22.46
C HIS A 77 3.24 -6.45 -21.96
N GLU A 78 4.52 -6.71 -21.71
CA GLU A 78 5.43 -5.71 -21.14
C GLU A 78 5.64 -4.47 -22.04
N ASP A 79 5.40 -4.63 -23.34
CA ASP A 79 5.52 -3.60 -24.39
C ASP A 79 4.41 -2.54 -24.34
N LEU A 80 3.29 -2.81 -23.66
CA LEU A 80 2.19 -1.85 -23.49
C LEU A 80 2.57 -0.63 -22.64
N GLY A 81 3.73 -0.68 -21.97
CA GLY A 81 4.26 0.43 -21.17
C GLY A 81 4.12 0.21 -19.67
N ILE A 82 4.33 1.29 -18.93
CA ILE A 82 4.31 1.31 -17.47
C ILE A 82 2.96 1.81 -16.99
N PHE A 83 2.28 0.99 -16.20
CA PHE A 83 1.03 1.30 -15.53
C PHE A 83 1.31 1.76 -14.09
N LYS A 84 0.36 2.51 -13.53
CA LYS A 84 0.37 2.91 -12.12
C LYS A 84 -0.94 2.48 -11.47
N PHE A 85 -0.84 1.66 -10.44
CA PHE A 85 -1.92 1.43 -9.49
C PHE A 85 -1.68 2.30 -8.26
N GLN A 86 -2.69 3.06 -7.83
CA GLN A 86 -2.62 3.92 -6.66
C GLN A 86 -3.79 3.66 -5.72
N THR A 87 -3.51 3.55 -4.43
CA THR A 87 -4.55 3.31 -3.42
C THR A 87 -4.21 3.96 -2.07
N GLY A 88 -5.24 4.34 -1.32
CA GLY A 88 -5.15 4.70 0.10
C GLY A 88 -5.65 3.60 1.04
N SER A 89 -5.60 2.34 0.59
CA SER A 89 -6.06 1.19 1.36
C SER A 89 -5.23 0.99 2.62
N TRP A 90 -5.84 1.26 3.77
CA TRP A 90 -5.29 0.93 5.09
C TRP A 90 -4.98 -0.56 5.24
N SER A 91 -5.82 -1.46 4.72
CA SER A 91 -5.56 -2.90 4.80
C SER A 91 -4.32 -3.31 4.02
N MET A 92 -4.15 -2.76 2.80
CA MET A 92 -2.97 -3.03 1.99
C MET A 92 -1.70 -2.45 2.63
N ALA A 93 -1.78 -1.25 3.23
CA ALA A 93 -0.65 -0.67 3.97
C ALA A 93 -0.20 -1.58 5.13
N GLN A 94 -1.16 -2.14 5.87
CA GLN A 94 -0.88 -3.05 6.96
C GLN A 94 -0.25 -4.37 6.46
N ASP A 95 -0.75 -4.93 5.37
CA ASP A 95 -0.22 -6.16 4.77
C ASP A 95 1.22 -5.95 4.28
N LEU A 96 1.49 -4.88 3.52
CA LEU A 96 2.82 -4.57 3.02
C LEU A 96 3.85 -4.32 4.13
N ALA A 97 3.44 -3.65 5.21
CA ALA A 97 4.30 -3.43 6.38
C ALA A 97 4.58 -4.74 7.13
N ARG A 98 3.54 -5.57 7.36
CA ARG A 98 3.67 -6.89 8.00
C ARG A 98 4.66 -7.78 7.23
N ASP A 99 4.52 -7.79 5.90
CA ASP A 99 5.27 -8.67 5.02
C ASP A 99 6.64 -8.06 4.63
N ASN A 100 6.94 -6.85 5.10
CA ASN A 100 8.18 -6.13 4.82
C ASN A 100 8.46 -6.00 3.31
N ALA A 101 7.41 -5.70 2.55
CA ALA A 101 7.36 -5.86 1.09
C ALA A 101 8.41 -5.03 0.33
N GLU A 102 8.84 -3.88 0.85
CA GLU A 102 9.92 -3.08 0.25
C GLU A 102 11.27 -3.80 0.32
N ASN A 103 11.57 -4.44 1.46
CA ASN A 103 12.79 -5.22 1.62
C ASN A 103 12.72 -6.52 0.80
N GLU A 104 11.57 -7.16 0.72
CA GLU A 104 11.35 -8.31 -0.16
C GLU A 104 11.54 -7.94 -1.64
N LEU A 105 10.97 -6.82 -2.09
CA LEU A 105 11.17 -6.30 -3.44
C LEU A 105 12.64 -5.99 -3.69
N ALA A 106 13.31 -5.28 -2.78
CA ALA A 106 14.72 -4.94 -2.90
C ALA A 106 15.60 -6.19 -3.02
N HIS A 107 15.31 -7.22 -2.22
CA HIS A 107 15.99 -8.51 -2.27
C HIS A 107 15.88 -9.16 -3.66
N TYR A 108 14.68 -9.27 -4.22
CA TYR A 108 14.50 -9.89 -5.54
C TYR A 108 15.00 -9.04 -6.70
N VAL A 109 14.96 -7.70 -6.56
CA VAL A 109 15.59 -6.80 -7.53
C VAL A 109 17.10 -7.05 -7.58
N ASP A 110 17.76 -7.14 -6.42
CA ASP A 110 19.21 -7.38 -6.34
C ASP A 110 19.59 -8.80 -6.81
N ALA A 111 18.70 -9.78 -6.62
CA ALA A 111 18.88 -11.15 -7.13
C ALA A 111 18.62 -11.29 -8.64
N SER A 112 17.91 -10.33 -9.25
CA SER A 112 17.54 -10.36 -10.66
C SER A 112 18.63 -9.77 -11.55
N ARG A 113 19.01 -10.49 -12.63
CA ARG A 113 19.96 -9.97 -13.62
C ARG A 113 19.40 -8.77 -14.41
N SER A 114 18.08 -8.65 -14.49
CA SER A 114 17.38 -7.60 -15.23
C SER A 114 16.84 -6.49 -14.32
N GLY A 115 16.93 -6.66 -12.99
CA GLY A 115 16.27 -5.79 -12.02
C GLY A 115 14.74 -5.93 -12.00
N LYS A 116 14.19 -6.99 -12.64
CA LYS A 116 12.75 -7.25 -12.74
C LYS A 116 12.31 -8.30 -11.71
N VAL A 117 11.11 -8.10 -11.17
CA VAL A 117 10.47 -8.96 -10.16
C VAL A 117 9.05 -9.30 -10.60
N LYS A 118 8.68 -10.58 -10.50
CA LYS A 118 7.32 -11.07 -10.76
C LYS A 118 6.44 -10.82 -9.53
N ALA A 119 5.24 -10.33 -9.74
CA ALA A 119 4.25 -10.16 -8.70
C ALA A 119 2.83 -10.35 -9.26
N ASN A 120 1.86 -10.53 -8.37
CA ASN A 120 0.45 -10.51 -8.70
C ASN A 120 -0.21 -9.32 -8.00
N LEU A 121 -1.00 -8.54 -8.75
CA LEU A 121 -1.86 -7.51 -8.23
C LEU A 121 -3.31 -7.98 -8.34
N LYS A 122 -4.02 -8.07 -7.22
CA LYS A 122 -5.37 -8.65 -7.16
C LYS A 122 -6.31 -7.85 -6.27
N LEU A 123 -7.61 -8.02 -6.49
CA LEU A 123 -8.65 -7.57 -5.57
C LEU A 123 -9.29 -8.76 -4.87
N GLU A 124 -9.26 -8.76 -3.55
CA GLU A 124 -9.82 -9.82 -2.72
C GLU A 124 -11.05 -9.34 -1.95
N ALA A 125 -12.13 -10.11 -2.02
CA ALA A 125 -13.29 -9.91 -1.15
C ALA A 125 -12.96 -10.41 0.26
N VAL A 126 -13.19 -9.54 1.23
CA VAL A 126 -13.03 -9.80 2.65
C VAL A 126 -14.41 -9.78 3.28
N GLU A 127 -14.74 -10.82 4.03
CA GLU A 127 -15.99 -10.93 4.78
C GLU A 127 -15.71 -11.48 6.17
N PHE A 128 -16.11 -10.74 7.22
CA PHE A 128 -16.00 -11.20 8.60
C PHE A 128 -17.07 -10.58 9.49
N ALA A 129 -17.42 -11.29 10.57
CA ALA A 129 -18.22 -10.73 11.65
C ALA A 129 -17.34 -9.86 12.55
N ALA A 130 -17.68 -8.58 12.71
CA ALA A 130 -16.94 -7.69 13.59
C ALA A 130 -17.00 -8.20 15.04
N LYS A 131 -15.84 -8.54 15.61
CA LYS A 131 -15.72 -9.09 16.98
C LYS A 131 -15.69 -8.01 18.06
N SER A 132 -15.21 -6.82 17.72
CA SER A 132 -15.08 -5.66 18.61
C SER A 132 -15.27 -4.37 17.79
N SER A 133 -15.86 -3.34 18.41
CA SER A 133 -16.31 -2.03 17.87
C SER A 133 -17.79 -1.80 18.24
N PRO A 134 -18.33 -0.56 18.21
CA PRO A 134 -19.78 -0.30 18.22
C PRO A 134 -20.58 -1.08 17.16
N ARG A 135 -19.92 -1.70 16.17
CA ARG A 135 -20.52 -2.57 15.16
C ARG A 135 -20.37 -4.08 15.44
N ALA A 136 -20.07 -4.49 16.67
CA ALA A 136 -19.91 -5.90 17.02
C ALA A 136 -21.13 -6.74 16.59
N GLY A 137 -20.88 -7.91 15.99
CA GLY A 137 -21.90 -8.80 15.45
C GLY A 137 -22.41 -8.44 14.04
N GLN A 138 -22.02 -7.29 13.47
CA GLN A 138 -22.35 -6.95 12.09
C GLN A 138 -21.38 -7.65 11.11
N LEU A 139 -21.95 -8.12 10.00
CA LEU A 139 -21.18 -8.62 8.87
C LEU A 139 -20.49 -7.43 8.18
N VAL A 140 -19.17 -7.46 8.14
CA VAL A 140 -18.35 -6.51 7.40
C VAL A 140 -17.93 -7.17 6.11
N SER A 141 -18.27 -6.57 4.97
CA SER A 141 -17.85 -7.02 3.65
C SER A 141 -17.24 -5.84 2.89
N TYR A 142 -16.04 -6.03 2.34
CA TYR A 142 -15.39 -5.07 1.45
C TYR A 142 -14.42 -5.77 0.50
N THR A 143 -13.94 -5.06 -0.51
CA THR A 143 -12.88 -5.54 -1.42
C THR A 143 -11.59 -4.78 -1.11
N GLN A 144 -10.48 -5.50 -0.99
CA GLN A 144 -9.16 -4.90 -0.76
C GLN A 144 -8.18 -5.25 -1.88
N PRO A 145 -7.30 -4.31 -2.26
CA PRO A 145 -6.17 -4.62 -3.11
C PRO A 145 -5.10 -5.39 -2.33
N VAL A 146 -4.48 -6.35 -3.00
CA VAL A 146 -3.36 -7.16 -2.48
C VAL A 146 -2.26 -7.19 -3.54
N LEU A 147 -1.03 -6.94 -3.11
CA LEU A 147 0.17 -7.13 -3.91
C LEU A 147 0.93 -8.32 -3.35
N GLU A 148 1.20 -9.31 -4.19
CA GLU A 148 1.93 -10.52 -3.80
C GLU A 148 3.20 -10.65 -4.63
N ILE A 149 4.37 -10.51 -3.99
CA ILE A 149 5.67 -10.65 -4.65
C ILE A 149 5.98 -12.15 -4.82
N LYS A 150 6.34 -12.56 -6.04
CA LYS A 150 6.55 -13.98 -6.41
C LYS A 150 8.01 -14.36 -6.59
N GLY A 151 8.89 -13.38 -6.78
CA GLY A 151 10.34 -13.57 -6.89
C GLY A 151 10.97 -12.88 -8.10
N ALA A 152 12.29 -13.07 -8.27
CA ALA A 152 13.03 -12.52 -9.41
C ALA A 152 12.45 -13.01 -10.75
N ALA A 153 12.38 -12.12 -11.74
CA ALA A 153 11.85 -12.40 -13.07
C ALA A 153 12.89 -12.97 -14.04
#